data_AF-A0AA39JPB3-F1
#
_entry.id   AF-A0AA39JPB3-F1
#
_cell.length_a   1.000
_cell.length_b   1.000
_cell.length_c   1.000
_cell.angle_alpha   90.00
_cell.angle_beta   90.00
_cell.angle_gamma   90.00
#
_symmetry.space_group_name_H-M   'P 1'
#
loop_
_entity.id
_entity.type
_entity.pdbx_description
1 polymer ?
#
loop_
_entity_poly.entity_id
_entity_poly.type
_entity_poly.pdbx_seq_one_letter_code
_entity_poly.pdbx_strand_id
1 'polypeptide(L)'
;MIFAGPSALHRTPTLREKLHEWGSVGPTDNGLEFSFSYSRQWLSESYLRRNWVPFLYYLSSNRTNRTFVTKCRWKLMFSLPALAYCAKDMRPLVPSLLASVMLNQNGQVLQIPQPWAQAASSMLLDLSSGTVPQDRRMQTIISDAAHSLQNSPVWTLRQDNQEPFEVFVTRRLLTYQNLQRTQGDSLRQFLLATWPCDNPILETQRTAEYTMFNIRAVLADARPYFKMCYNNNVVSSFTDIVQNDISAALRIGITETVARHDFVPCSQRHESKCSTISVSHVFATRNLPAAESITRSFRSVQVPEAWRFPPDTAKLGLLIEEFQESPDTCKRLYANDLQQSRQSLWGQSSEPLPPSVIVWTIEQAEDYRNDCRQSMDATLVNIQGSLNQCSSHNEETLQLVGLWPRLTPRTVLRRLLHVSNHPASSIEKYAYSYLEYQRSQRLLHAVVRENHAVRGVTSSPYEVAHPYQMVILS
;
A
#
# COMPACT_ATOMS: atom_id res chain seq x y z
N MET A 1 -39.02 -8.41 -2.26
CA MET A 1 -38.63 -8.21 -3.67
C MET A 1 -37.62 -9.30 -3.98
N ILE A 2 -38.06 -10.35 -4.69
CA ILE A 2 -37.23 -11.52 -5.00
C ILE A 2 -36.31 -11.11 -6.13
N PHE A 3 -35.02 -10.95 -5.85
CA PHE A 3 -34.01 -10.85 -6.92
C PHE A 3 -33.96 -12.22 -7.60
N ALA A 4 -34.70 -12.36 -8.70
CA ALA A 4 -34.43 -13.39 -9.67
C ALA A 4 -32.94 -13.27 -10.04
N GLY A 5 -32.16 -14.32 -9.77
CA GLY A 5 -30.76 -14.38 -10.20
C GLY A 5 -30.67 -14.06 -11.69
N PRO A 6 -29.61 -13.40 -12.15
CA PRO A 6 -29.52 -12.88 -13.51
C PRO A 6 -29.70 -14.03 -14.49
N SER A 7 -30.84 -14.03 -15.18
CA SER A 7 -31.24 -15.06 -16.15
C SER A 7 -30.50 -14.92 -17.49
N ALA A 8 -29.54 -14.00 -17.56
CA ALA A 8 -28.52 -13.93 -18.59
C ALA A 8 -27.19 -13.76 -17.87
N LEU A 9 -26.45 -14.86 -17.69
CA LEU A 9 -25.01 -14.76 -17.42
C LEU A 9 -24.44 -14.00 -18.62
N HIS A 10 -24.14 -12.71 -18.44
CA HIS A 10 -23.30 -11.98 -19.37
C HIS A 10 -22.12 -12.88 -19.73
N ARG A 11 -21.83 -13.00 -21.03
CA ARG A 11 -20.69 -13.76 -21.53
C ARG A 11 -19.48 -13.37 -20.68
N THR A 12 -18.99 -14.30 -19.87
CA THR A 12 -17.85 -14.02 -19.01
C THR A 12 -16.69 -13.69 -19.94
N PRO A 13 -16.06 -12.51 -19.78
CA PRO A 13 -14.91 -12.16 -20.59
C PRO A 13 -13.85 -13.24 -20.38
N THR A 14 -13.20 -13.62 -21.47
CA THR A 14 -12.15 -14.62 -21.41
C THR A 14 -10.94 -14.02 -20.71
N LEU A 15 -10.18 -14.84 -19.98
CA LEU A 15 -8.93 -14.39 -19.36
C LEU A 15 -7.96 -13.84 -20.41
N ARG A 16 -8.01 -14.35 -21.65
CA ARG A 16 -7.24 -13.87 -22.80
C ARG A 16 -7.65 -12.45 -23.21
N GLU A 17 -8.94 -12.16 -23.34
CA GLU A 17 -9.40 -10.80 -23.65
C GLU A 17 -8.91 -9.81 -22.59
N LYS A 18 -8.95 -10.20 -21.31
CA LYS A 18 -8.45 -9.35 -20.23
C LYS A 18 -6.94 -9.16 -20.28
N LEU A 19 -6.19 -10.21 -20.63
CA LEU A 19 -4.75 -10.15 -20.84
C LEU A 19 -4.41 -9.14 -21.95
N HIS A 20 -5.15 -9.16 -23.07
CA HIS A 20 -4.99 -8.17 -24.14
C HIS A 20 -5.37 -6.76 -23.70
N GLU A 21 -6.45 -6.59 -22.93
CA GLU A 21 -6.87 -5.29 -22.39
C GLU A 21 -5.80 -4.66 -21.49
N TRP A 22 -5.11 -5.48 -20.67
CA TRP A 22 -4.02 -5.00 -19.84
C TRP A 22 -2.84 -4.47 -20.65
N GLY A 23 -2.60 -5.01 -21.84
CA GLY A 23 -1.49 -4.63 -22.73
C GLY A 23 -0.10 -5.05 -22.22
N SER A 24 0.11 -5.13 -20.91
CA SER A 24 1.33 -5.67 -20.30
C SER A 24 1.07 -6.28 -18.92
N VAL A 25 1.93 -7.21 -18.50
CA VAL A 25 1.90 -7.84 -17.17
C VAL A 25 3.26 -7.78 -16.50
N GLY A 26 3.28 -7.82 -15.16
CA GLY A 26 4.51 -7.63 -14.39
C GLY A 26 5.04 -6.18 -14.43
N PRO A 27 6.27 -5.95 -13.95
CA PRO A 27 6.96 -6.84 -13.02
C PRO A 27 6.22 -6.88 -11.67
N THR A 28 6.50 -7.90 -10.87
CA THR A 28 6.03 -7.97 -9.48
C THR A 28 7.12 -7.53 -8.51
N ASP A 29 6.71 -6.85 -7.45
CA ASP A 29 7.60 -6.34 -6.41
C ASP A 29 8.17 -7.48 -5.54
N ASN A 30 7.50 -8.64 -5.48
CA ASN A 30 7.82 -9.73 -4.55
C ASN A 30 8.23 -11.04 -5.25
N GLY A 31 8.54 -10.99 -6.56
CA GLY A 31 8.89 -12.19 -7.33
C GLY A 31 7.80 -13.27 -7.27
N LEU A 32 8.15 -14.49 -6.87
CA LEU A 32 7.18 -15.60 -6.77
C LEU A 32 6.36 -15.62 -5.48
N GLU A 33 6.60 -14.70 -4.53
CA GLU A 33 5.82 -14.62 -3.29
C GLU A 33 4.44 -14.01 -3.55
N PHE A 34 3.55 -14.84 -4.08
CA PHE A 34 2.15 -14.50 -4.30
C PHE A 34 1.26 -15.19 -3.26
N SER A 35 0.30 -14.44 -2.72
CA SER A 35 -0.65 -14.94 -1.74
C SER A 35 -2.06 -14.47 -2.05
N PHE A 36 -3.01 -15.40 -1.99
CA PHE A 36 -4.44 -15.09 -2.03
C PHE A 36 -4.97 -14.44 -0.75
N SER A 37 -4.14 -14.29 0.29
CA SER A 37 -4.53 -13.61 1.52
C SER A 37 -5.04 -12.21 1.20
N TYR A 38 -6.11 -11.81 1.89
CA TYR A 38 -6.61 -10.44 1.75
C TYR A 38 -5.51 -9.44 2.06
N SER A 39 -5.31 -8.51 1.14
CA SER A 39 -4.44 -7.35 1.29
C SER A 39 -5.14 -6.17 0.64
N ARG A 40 -4.83 -4.95 1.07
CA ARG A 40 -5.37 -3.73 0.45
C ARG A 40 -5.06 -3.65 -1.05
N GLN A 41 -4.02 -4.34 -1.52
CA GLN A 41 -3.61 -4.33 -2.93
C GLN A 41 -4.63 -5.05 -3.82
N TRP A 42 -5.37 -6.04 -3.29
CA TRP A 42 -6.48 -6.69 -4.00
C TRP A 42 -7.63 -5.74 -4.37
N LEU A 43 -7.68 -4.54 -3.80
CA LEU A 43 -8.64 -3.51 -4.18
C LEU A 43 -8.31 -2.86 -5.53
N SER A 44 -7.15 -3.15 -6.12
CA SER A 44 -6.72 -2.60 -7.40
C SER A 44 -6.54 -3.71 -8.44
N GLU A 45 -7.09 -3.50 -9.64
CA GLU A 45 -6.83 -4.35 -10.81
C GLU A 45 -5.34 -4.47 -11.13
N SER A 46 -4.57 -3.41 -10.86
CA SER A 46 -3.13 -3.38 -11.08
C SER A 46 -2.39 -4.48 -10.33
N TYR A 47 -2.93 -4.94 -9.19
CA TYR A 47 -2.30 -5.99 -8.40
C TYR A 47 -2.34 -7.33 -9.12
N LEU A 48 -3.48 -7.72 -9.69
CA LEU A 48 -3.60 -8.96 -10.45
C LEU A 48 -2.78 -8.88 -11.76
N ARG A 49 -2.83 -7.74 -12.46
CA ARG A 49 -2.02 -7.50 -13.67
C ARG A 49 -0.52 -7.65 -13.43
N ARG A 50 0.01 -7.08 -12.34
CA ARG A 50 1.43 -7.20 -11.96
C ARG A 50 1.81 -8.61 -11.50
N ASN A 51 0.88 -9.31 -10.85
CA ASN A 51 1.12 -10.64 -10.29
C ASN A 51 0.53 -11.77 -11.13
N TRP A 52 0.27 -11.55 -12.43
CA TRP A 52 -0.36 -12.57 -13.26
C TRP A 52 0.50 -13.83 -13.42
N VAL A 53 1.80 -13.67 -13.65
CA VAL A 53 2.75 -14.79 -13.74
C VAL A 53 2.86 -15.55 -12.41
N PRO A 54 3.09 -14.89 -11.26
CA PRO A 54 3.03 -15.56 -9.95
C PRO A 54 1.70 -16.24 -9.69
N PHE A 55 0.57 -15.63 -10.06
CA PHE A 55 -0.76 -16.21 -9.93
C PHE A 55 -0.86 -17.52 -10.73
N LEU A 56 -0.49 -17.51 -12.01
CA LEU A 56 -0.49 -18.71 -12.85
C LEU A 56 0.43 -19.80 -12.30
N TYR A 57 1.64 -19.44 -11.86
CA TYR A 57 2.60 -20.36 -11.24
C TYR A 57 2.05 -20.96 -9.94
N TYR A 58 1.41 -20.13 -9.11
CA TYR A 58 0.82 -20.55 -7.86
C TYR A 58 -0.34 -21.52 -8.07
N LEU A 59 -1.14 -21.31 -9.12
CA LEU A 59 -2.16 -22.26 -9.56
C LEU A 59 -1.56 -23.57 -10.08
N SER A 60 -0.56 -23.50 -10.96
CA SER A 60 0.01 -24.72 -11.56
C SER A 60 0.70 -25.61 -10.54
N SER A 61 1.43 -25.02 -9.58
CA SER A 61 2.31 -25.76 -8.67
C SER A 61 1.58 -26.46 -7.53
N ASN A 62 0.39 -25.98 -7.15
CA ASN A 62 -0.28 -26.44 -5.93
C ASN A 62 -1.62 -27.13 -6.18
N ARG A 63 -2.01 -27.32 -7.45
CA ARG A 63 -3.28 -27.98 -7.82
C ARG A 63 -3.44 -29.35 -7.17
N THR A 64 -2.37 -30.14 -7.07
CA THR A 64 -2.41 -31.50 -6.53
C THR A 64 -2.65 -31.59 -5.01
N ASN A 65 -2.46 -30.52 -4.24
CA ASN A 65 -2.57 -30.56 -2.78
C ASN A 65 -3.97 -30.16 -2.28
N ARG A 66 -4.74 -31.13 -1.79
CA ARG A 66 -6.13 -30.90 -1.31
C ARG A 66 -6.22 -29.96 -0.11
N THR A 67 -5.27 -30.01 0.82
CA THR A 67 -5.26 -29.11 2.00
C THR A 67 -5.03 -27.66 1.59
N PHE A 68 -4.18 -27.47 0.58
CA PHE A 68 -3.93 -26.18 -0.03
C PHE A 68 -5.16 -25.60 -0.71
N VAL A 69 -5.89 -26.41 -1.52
CA VAL A 69 -7.12 -25.95 -2.21
C VAL A 69 -8.12 -25.40 -1.20
N THR A 70 -8.31 -26.08 -0.06
CA THR A 70 -9.19 -25.60 1.01
C THR A 70 -8.71 -24.27 1.61
N LYS A 71 -7.41 -24.11 1.89
CA LYS A 71 -6.85 -22.85 2.42
C LYS A 71 -7.00 -21.71 1.43
N CYS A 72 -6.73 -21.97 0.14
CA CYS A 72 -6.86 -21.00 -0.93
C CYS A 72 -8.32 -20.60 -1.18
N ARG A 73 -9.26 -21.55 -1.06
CA ARG A 73 -10.71 -21.26 -1.12
C ARG A 73 -11.10 -20.16 -0.16
N TRP A 74 -10.75 -20.30 1.13
CA TRP A 74 -11.08 -19.29 2.15
C TRP A 74 -10.44 -17.94 1.83
N LYS A 75 -9.15 -17.96 1.47
CA LYS A 75 -8.43 -16.73 1.09
C LYS A 75 -9.09 -16.01 -0.08
N LEU A 76 -9.47 -16.73 -1.13
CA LEU A 76 -10.14 -16.20 -2.32
C LEU A 76 -11.54 -15.68 -2.03
N MET A 77 -12.28 -16.33 -1.11
CA MET A 77 -13.59 -15.83 -0.69
C MET A 77 -13.51 -14.47 0.01
N PHE A 78 -12.34 -14.06 0.51
CA PHE A 78 -12.14 -12.70 1.03
C PHE A 78 -11.49 -11.75 0.02
N SER A 79 -10.53 -12.21 -0.80
CA SER A 79 -9.83 -11.35 -1.75
C SER A 79 -10.60 -11.04 -3.03
N LEU A 80 -11.34 -12.00 -3.59
CA LEU A 80 -12.10 -11.78 -4.83
C LEU A 80 -13.30 -10.83 -4.66
N PRO A 81 -14.11 -10.88 -3.58
CA PRO A 81 -15.15 -9.88 -3.37
C PRO A 81 -14.60 -8.47 -3.17
N ALA A 82 -13.44 -8.34 -2.53
CA ALA A 82 -12.76 -7.06 -2.39
C ALA A 82 -12.33 -6.48 -3.75
N LEU A 83 -11.77 -7.34 -4.61
CA LEU A 83 -11.47 -6.99 -6.01
C LEU A 83 -12.74 -6.62 -6.79
N ALA A 84 -13.81 -7.41 -6.66
CA ALA A 84 -15.09 -7.17 -7.31
C ALA A 84 -15.73 -5.84 -6.88
N TYR A 85 -15.60 -5.49 -5.60
CA TYR A 85 -16.15 -4.28 -5.02
C TYR A 85 -15.48 -3.03 -5.61
N CYS A 86 -14.14 -3.02 -5.63
CA CYS A 86 -13.35 -1.86 -6.05
C CYS A 86 -13.09 -1.78 -7.56
N ALA A 87 -12.99 -2.91 -8.27
CA ALA A 87 -12.75 -2.98 -9.71
C ALA A 87 -13.98 -3.58 -10.40
N LYS A 88 -14.89 -2.70 -10.86
CA LYS A 88 -16.16 -3.11 -11.51
C LYS A 88 -15.92 -4.02 -12.72
N ASP A 89 -14.85 -3.78 -13.47
CA ASP A 89 -14.49 -4.52 -14.67
C ASP A 89 -13.96 -5.93 -14.38
N MET A 90 -13.59 -6.20 -13.13
CA MET A 90 -13.15 -7.52 -12.67
C MET A 90 -14.30 -8.39 -12.15
N ARG A 91 -15.48 -7.82 -11.88
CA ARG A 91 -16.66 -8.57 -11.39
C ARG A 91 -17.02 -9.76 -12.28
N PRO A 92 -17.00 -9.65 -13.63
CA PRO A 92 -17.32 -10.78 -14.50
C PRO A 92 -16.27 -11.90 -14.46
N LEU A 93 -15.03 -11.60 -14.04
CA LEU A 93 -13.93 -12.55 -13.98
C LEU A 93 -13.86 -13.33 -12.67
N VAL A 94 -14.50 -12.83 -11.60
CA VAL A 94 -14.48 -13.47 -10.27
C VAL A 94 -14.94 -14.92 -10.31
N PRO A 95 -16.06 -15.29 -10.98
CA PRO A 95 -16.46 -16.69 -11.10
C PRO A 95 -15.39 -17.55 -11.79
N SER A 96 -14.78 -17.04 -12.86
CA SER A 96 -13.71 -17.72 -13.61
C SER A 96 -12.45 -17.93 -12.76
N LEU A 97 -12.02 -16.90 -12.02
CA LEU A 97 -10.87 -16.97 -11.12
C LEU A 97 -11.13 -17.95 -9.96
N LEU A 98 -12.33 -17.93 -9.37
CA LEU A 98 -12.68 -18.87 -8.32
C LEU A 98 -12.72 -20.31 -8.85
N ALA A 99 -13.34 -20.52 -10.01
CA ALA A 99 -13.37 -21.82 -10.69
C ALA A 99 -11.94 -22.34 -10.95
N SER A 100 -11.02 -21.48 -11.42
CA SER A 100 -9.64 -21.86 -11.72
C SER A 100 -8.87 -22.47 -10.53
N VAL A 101 -9.30 -22.16 -9.31
CA VAL A 101 -8.67 -22.65 -8.07
C VAL A 101 -9.42 -23.85 -7.50
N MET A 102 -10.75 -23.90 -7.66
CA MET A 102 -11.57 -24.99 -7.14
C MET A 102 -11.48 -26.26 -7.98
N LEU A 103 -11.09 -26.15 -9.25
CA LEU A 103 -11.07 -27.26 -10.20
C LEU A 103 -9.73 -28.00 -10.14
N ASN A 104 -9.77 -29.20 -9.58
CA ASN A 104 -8.61 -30.07 -9.36
C ASN A 104 -8.71 -31.41 -10.12
N GLN A 105 -9.38 -31.44 -11.27
CA GLN A 105 -9.89 -32.73 -11.77
C GLN A 105 -9.18 -33.31 -12.99
N ASN A 106 -8.45 -32.53 -13.81
CA ASN A 106 -7.82 -33.06 -15.02
C ASN A 106 -6.30 -32.95 -14.97
N GLY A 107 -5.63 -34.10 -14.96
CA GLY A 107 -4.18 -34.25 -14.80
C GLY A 107 -3.29 -33.81 -15.97
N GLN A 108 -3.82 -33.08 -16.96
CA GLN A 108 -2.98 -32.41 -17.96
C GLN A 108 -2.49 -31.07 -17.41
N VAL A 109 -1.60 -31.14 -16.42
CA VAL A 109 -0.97 -29.95 -15.87
C VAL A 109 0.27 -29.67 -16.70
N LEU A 110 0.18 -28.71 -17.62
CA LEU A 110 1.38 -28.00 -18.05
C LEU A 110 1.93 -27.36 -16.77
N GLN A 111 3.11 -27.79 -16.32
CA GLN A 111 3.74 -27.20 -15.14
C GLN A 111 4.54 -26.00 -15.60
N ILE A 112 4.28 -24.83 -15.01
CA ILE A 112 5.14 -23.67 -15.20
C ILE A 112 6.46 -23.97 -14.48
N PRO A 113 7.61 -24.05 -15.17
CA PRO A 113 8.89 -24.26 -14.50
C PRO A 113 9.19 -23.08 -13.58
N GLN A 114 9.55 -23.37 -12.33
CA GLN A 114 9.91 -22.34 -11.35
C GLN A 114 11.01 -21.38 -11.85
N PRO A 115 12.09 -21.83 -12.52
CA PRO A 115 13.12 -20.92 -13.02
C PRO A 115 12.58 -19.90 -14.03
N TRP A 116 11.69 -20.34 -14.91
CA TRP A 116 11.05 -19.45 -15.87
C TRP A 116 10.10 -18.47 -15.17
N ALA A 117 9.25 -18.97 -14.25
CA ALA A 117 8.30 -18.13 -13.55
C ALA A 117 9.00 -17.01 -12.77
N GLN A 118 10.12 -17.33 -12.11
CA GLN A 118 10.92 -16.38 -11.36
C GLN A 118 11.52 -15.30 -12.27
N ALA A 119 12.08 -15.70 -13.41
CA ALA A 119 12.64 -14.78 -14.38
C ALA A 119 11.56 -13.91 -15.05
N ALA A 120 10.41 -14.48 -15.40
CA ALA A 120 9.30 -13.74 -16.01
C ALA A 120 8.61 -12.78 -15.04
N SER A 121 8.58 -13.12 -13.74
CA SER A 121 7.98 -12.28 -12.69
C SER A 121 8.77 -10.98 -12.47
N SER A 122 10.09 -10.97 -12.71
CA SER A 122 10.91 -9.76 -12.61
C SER A 122 10.92 -8.90 -13.88
N MET A 123 10.21 -9.32 -14.94
CA MET A 123 10.17 -8.62 -16.22
C MET A 123 8.81 -7.93 -16.45
N LEU A 124 8.85 -6.78 -17.13
CA LEU A 124 7.66 -6.20 -17.74
C LEU A 124 7.40 -6.92 -19.07
N LEU A 125 6.36 -7.73 -19.13
CA LEU A 125 5.96 -8.43 -20.36
C LEU A 125 4.98 -7.56 -21.13
N ASP A 126 5.46 -6.92 -22.20
CA ASP A 126 4.63 -6.17 -23.13
C ASP A 126 3.95 -7.12 -24.13
N LEU A 127 2.63 -7.25 -24.01
CA LEU A 127 1.82 -8.14 -24.84
C LEU A 127 1.54 -7.54 -26.21
N SER A 128 1.73 -6.23 -26.41
CA SER A 128 1.58 -5.59 -27.72
C SER A 128 2.61 -6.05 -28.73
N SER A 129 3.77 -6.53 -28.25
CA SER A 129 4.81 -7.17 -29.05
C SER A 129 4.38 -8.52 -29.66
N GLY A 130 3.26 -9.08 -29.22
CA GLY A 130 2.70 -10.33 -29.74
C GLY A 130 3.27 -11.58 -29.09
N THR A 131 2.70 -12.73 -29.46
CA THR A 131 3.12 -14.06 -29.00
C THR A 131 4.03 -14.77 -30.00
N VAL A 132 4.16 -14.24 -31.22
CA VAL A 132 5.01 -14.81 -32.28
C VAL A 132 5.79 -13.68 -32.93
N PRO A 133 7.10 -13.86 -33.20
CA PRO A 133 7.89 -12.87 -33.93
C PRO A 133 7.24 -12.51 -35.27
N GLN A 134 6.99 -11.22 -35.48
CA GLN A 134 6.34 -10.73 -36.69
C GLN A 134 7.37 -10.55 -37.81
N ASP A 135 6.99 -10.98 -39.02
CA ASP A 135 7.83 -10.87 -40.22
C ASP A 135 8.28 -9.43 -40.49
N ARG A 136 7.34 -8.47 -40.41
CA ARG A 136 7.63 -7.04 -40.60
C ARG A 136 8.66 -6.50 -39.60
N ARG A 137 8.55 -6.86 -38.32
CA ARG A 137 9.49 -6.40 -37.29
C ARG A 137 10.88 -7.00 -37.50
N MET A 138 10.93 -8.27 -37.89
CA MET A 138 12.20 -8.94 -38.23
C MET A 138 12.85 -8.31 -39.46
N GLN A 139 12.07 -7.96 -40.48
CA GLN A 139 12.56 -7.24 -41.65
C GLN A 139 13.20 -5.91 -41.26
N THR A 140 12.60 -5.15 -40.34
CA THR A 140 13.18 -3.91 -39.82
C THR A 140 14.51 -4.16 -39.12
N ILE A 141 14.57 -5.11 -38.18
CA ILE A 141 15.81 -5.47 -37.46
C ILE A 141 16.95 -5.82 -38.44
N ILE A 142 16.65 -6.61 -39.47
CA ILE A 142 17.62 -7.00 -40.48
C ILE A 142 18.05 -5.81 -41.34
N SER A 143 17.10 -4.97 -41.75
CA SER A 143 17.38 -3.81 -42.60
C SER A 143 18.23 -2.75 -41.88
N ASP A 144 17.98 -2.53 -40.59
CA ASP A 144 18.72 -1.56 -39.76
C ASP A 144 20.18 -2.00 -39.55
N ALA A 145 20.45 -3.30 -39.61
CA ALA A 145 21.79 -3.88 -39.50
C ALA A 145 22.50 -4.07 -40.86
N ALA A 146 21.92 -3.60 -41.97
CA ALA A 146 22.53 -3.70 -43.28
C ALA A 146 23.77 -2.81 -43.40
N HIS A 147 24.84 -3.33 -44.02
CA HIS A 147 26.00 -2.52 -44.33
C HIS A 147 25.64 -1.48 -45.41
N SER A 148 26.05 -0.23 -45.20
CA SER A 148 26.01 0.80 -46.24
C SER A 148 26.78 0.34 -47.48
N LEU A 149 26.41 0.82 -48.67
CA LEU A 149 27.05 0.45 -49.94
C LEU A 149 28.59 0.43 -49.87
N GLN A 150 29.21 1.46 -49.29
CA GLN A 150 30.65 1.64 -49.17
C GLN A 150 31.34 0.58 -48.28
N ASN A 151 30.61 0.03 -47.32
CA ASN A 151 31.11 -0.96 -46.35
C ASN A 151 30.67 -2.39 -46.72
N SER A 152 29.99 -2.55 -47.85
CA SER A 152 29.53 -3.86 -48.33
C SER A 152 30.60 -4.53 -49.20
N PRO A 153 30.57 -5.87 -49.32
CA PRO A 153 31.45 -6.61 -50.25
C PRO A 153 31.33 -6.13 -51.70
N VAL A 154 30.15 -5.63 -52.08
CA VAL A 154 29.84 -5.11 -53.43
C VAL A 154 30.69 -3.89 -53.78
N TRP A 155 31.19 -3.14 -52.79
CA TRP A 155 32.11 -2.02 -53.01
C TRP A 155 33.42 -2.44 -53.68
N THR A 156 33.85 -3.69 -53.46
CA THR A 156 35.08 -4.25 -54.02
C THR A 156 34.94 -4.74 -55.45
N LEU A 157 33.72 -4.74 -56.02
CA LEU A 157 33.48 -5.10 -57.42
C LEU A 157 34.33 -4.21 -58.34
N ARG A 158 35.10 -4.84 -59.22
CA ARG A 158 35.91 -4.13 -60.22
C ARG A 158 35.06 -3.79 -61.44
N GLN A 159 35.42 -2.69 -62.09
CA GLN A 159 34.88 -2.32 -63.39
C GLN A 159 35.35 -3.35 -64.42
N ASP A 160 34.44 -3.81 -65.27
CA ASP A 160 34.78 -4.80 -66.28
C ASP A 160 35.53 -4.13 -67.45
N ASN A 161 36.31 -4.91 -68.20
CA ASN A 161 37.02 -4.38 -69.36
C ASN A 161 36.02 -3.82 -70.37
N GLN A 162 36.21 -2.58 -70.81
CA GLN A 162 35.35 -1.85 -71.76
C GLN A 162 33.96 -1.43 -71.21
N GLU A 163 33.69 -1.60 -69.91
CA GLU A 163 32.45 -1.10 -69.29
C GLU A 163 32.51 0.43 -69.11
N PRO A 164 31.53 1.21 -69.57
CA PRO A 164 31.45 2.64 -69.24
C PRO A 164 31.24 2.87 -67.74
N PHE A 165 31.77 3.97 -67.18
CA PHE A 165 31.70 4.26 -65.75
C PHE A 165 30.26 4.32 -65.20
N GLU A 166 29.32 4.89 -65.96
CA GLU A 166 27.91 4.96 -65.56
C GLU A 166 27.26 3.57 -65.43
N VAL A 167 27.59 2.67 -66.37
CA VAL A 167 27.12 1.28 -66.37
C VAL A 167 27.67 0.54 -65.16
N PHE A 168 28.96 0.75 -64.85
CA PHE A 168 29.60 0.18 -63.67
C PHE A 168 28.93 0.61 -62.36
N VAL A 169 28.67 1.91 -62.19
CA VAL A 169 27.98 2.44 -61.00
C VAL A 169 26.58 1.83 -60.88
N THR A 170 25.85 1.74 -61.99
CA THR A 170 24.51 1.15 -62.04
C THR A 170 24.52 -0.34 -61.69
N ARG A 171 25.44 -1.12 -62.29
CA ARG A 171 25.63 -2.55 -62.01
C ARG A 171 25.94 -2.78 -60.53
N ARG A 172 26.81 -1.96 -59.95
CA ARG A 172 27.17 -2.04 -58.53
C ARG A 172 25.96 -1.77 -57.62
N LEU A 173 25.18 -0.72 -57.90
CA LEU A 173 23.99 -0.38 -57.11
C LEU A 173 22.91 -1.48 -57.20
N LEU A 174 22.64 -1.98 -58.41
CA LEU A 174 21.68 -3.06 -58.62
C LEU A 174 22.13 -4.36 -57.92
N THR A 175 23.42 -4.68 -57.99
CA THR A 175 23.98 -5.85 -57.30
C THR A 175 23.84 -5.71 -55.79
N TYR A 176 24.11 -4.52 -55.24
CA TYR A 176 23.91 -4.23 -53.82
C TYR A 176 22.46 -4.44 -53.39
N GLN A 177 21.51 -3.84 -54.11
CA GLN A 177 20.08 -3.95 -53.80
C GLN A 177 19.58 -5.39 -53.92
N ASN A 178 20.04 -6.13 -54.94
CA ASN A 178 19.64 -7.52 -55.14
C ASN A 178 20.15 -8.41 -54.02
N LEU A 179 21.46 -8.35 -53.70
CA LEU A 179 22.06 -9.14 -52.64
C LEU A 179 21.48 -8.81 -51.26
N GLN A 180 21.25 -7.52 -50.97
CA GLN A 180 20.61 -7.10 -49.73
C GLN A 180 19.21 -7.70 -49.59
N ARG A 181 18.41 -7.68 -50.67
CA ARG A 181 17.07 -8.29 -50.67
C ARG A 181 17.15 -9.81 -50.48
N THR A 182 17.90 -10.51 -51.31
CA THR A 182 17.95 -11.98 -51.30
C THR A 182 18.53 -12.54 -50.01
N GLN A 183 19.66 -11.99 -49.54
CA GLN A 183 20.24 -12.41 -48.27
C GLN A 183 19.37 -12.00 -47.08
N GLY A 184 18.74 -10.82 -47.13
CA GLY A 184 17.86 -10.33 -46.07
C GLY A 184 16.61 -11.20 -45.92
N ASP A 185 15.96 -11.57 -47.03
CA ASP A 185 14.81 -12.47 -47.05
C ASP A 185 15.18 -13.88 -46.54
N SER A 186 16.32 -14.43 -46.98
CA SER A 186 16.81 -15.73 -46.52
C SER A 186 17.14 -15.72 -45.03
N LEU A 187 17.82 -14.68 -44.54
CA LEU A 187 18.15 -14.51 -43.12
C LEU A 187 16.89 -14.39 -42.28
N ARG A 188 15.90 -13.62 -42.75
CA ARG A 188 14.60 -13.45 -42.08
C ARG A 188 13.89 -14.79 -41.94
N GLN A 189 13.75 -15.52 -43.04
CA GLN A 189 13.09 -16.83 -43.05
C GLN A 189 13.82 -17.81 -42.12
N PHE A 190 15.15 -17.82 -42.14
CA PHE A 190 15.94 -18.65 -41.25
C PHE A 190 15.66 -18.33 -39.77
N LEU A 191 15.74 -17.05 -39.38
CA LEU A 191 15.49 -16.65 -38.00
C LEU A 191 14.06 -16.99 -37.57
N LEU A 192 13.06 -16.69 -38.38
CA LEU A 192 11.66 -17.02 -38.07
C LEU A 192 11.42 -18.53 -37.95
N ALA A 193 12.11 -19.35 -38.76
CA ALA A 193 12.05 -20.80 -38.67
C ALA A 193 12.64 -21.38 -37.37
N THR A 194 13.44 -20.61 -36.61
CA THR A 194 13.92 -21.04 -35.28
C THR A 194 12.87 -20.91 -34.18
N TRP A 195 11.74 -20.27 -34.44
CA TRP A 195 10.62 -20.22 -33.50
C TRP A 195 10.04 -21.64 -33.26
N PRO A 196 9.74 -22.07 -32.02
CA PRO A 196 9.61 -21.29 -30.78
C PRO A 196 10.82 -21.33 -29.84
N CYS A 197 12.01 -20.94 -30.33
CA CYS A 197 13.18 -20.70 -29.49
C CYS A 197 13.16 -19.29 -28.87
N ASP A 198 13.61 -19.14 -27.61
CA ASP A 198 13.74 -17.85 -26.91
C ASP A 198 15.05 -17.12 -27.24
N ASN A 199 16.03 -17.83 -27.78
CA ASN A 199 17.36 -17.33 -28.10
C ASN A 199 17.80 -17.85 -29.48
N PRO A 200 17.45 -17.18 -30.59
CA PRO A 200 17.86 -17.60 -31.91
C PRO A 200 19.40 -17.61 -32.04
N ILE A 201 19.94 -18.72 -32.54
CA ILE A 201 21.37 -18.91 -32.78
C ILE A 201 21.60 -19.07 -34.27
N LEU A 202 22.59 -18.35 -34.81
CA LEU A 202 23.13 -18.59 -36.14
C LEU A 202 24.47 -19.30 -36.00
N GLU A 203 24.62 -20.46 -36.64
CA GLU A 203 25.90 -21.18 -36.65
C GLU A 203 26.99 -20.33 -37.31
N THR A 204 28.20 -20.36 -36.76
CA THR A 204 29.33 -19.55 -37.25
C THR A 204 29.60 -19.78 -38.73
N GLN A 205 29.43 -21.01 -39.24
CA GLN A 205 29.61 -21.33 -40.65
C GLN A 205 28.60 -20.60 -41.55
N ARG A 206 27.34 -20.46 -41.10
CA ARG A 206 26.30 -19.75 -41.85
C ARG A 206 26.43 -18.23 -41.78
N THR A 207 27.16 -17.68 -40.81
CA THR A 207 27.38 -16.22 -40.75
C THR A 207 28.10 -15.71 -42.00
N ALA A 208 28.92 -16.54 -42.64
CA ALA A 208 29.62 -16.20 -43.88
C ALA A 208 28.70 -16.07 -45.10
N GLU A 209 27.47 -16.59 -45.04
CA GLU A 209 26.50 -16.51 -46.15
C GLU A 209 25.82 -15.13 -46.24
N TYR A 210 25.83 -14.37 -45.13
CA TYR A 210 25.07 -13.13 -44.97
C TYR A 210 25.98 -11.91 -44.90
N THR A 211 26.91 -11.81 -45.85
CA THR A 211 27.96 -10.77 -45.90
C THR A 211 27.43 -9.34 -46.05
N MET A 212 26.16 -9.16 -46.42
CA MET A 212 25.54 -7.84 -46.55
C MET A 212 25.10 -7.23 -45.21
N PHE A 213 25.11 -8.00 -44.11
CA PHE A 213 24.55 -7.60 -42.83
C PHE A 213 25.55 -7.78 -41.67
N ASN A 214 25.46 -6.88 -40.70
CA ASN A 214 26.12 -7.08 -39.42
C ASN A 214 25.33 -8.09 -38.57
N ILE A 215 25.64 -9.37 -38.71
CA ILE A 215 24.94 -10.46 -38.01
C ILE A 215 24.98 -10.34 -36.49
N ARG A 216 26.06 -9.77 -35.93
CA ARG A 216 26.12 -9.53 -34.49
C ARG A 216 25.07 -8.53 -34.04
N ALA A 217 24.86 -7.46 -34.82
CA ALA A 217 23.81 -6.48 -34.54
C ALA A 217 22.42 -7.09 -34.71
N VAL A 218 22.18 -7.85 -35.79
CA VAL A 218 20.90 -8.57 -36.00
C VAL A 218 20.55 -9.45 -34.82
N LEU A 219 21.49 -10.29 -34.36
CA LEU A 219 21.25 -11.20 -33.23
C LEU A 219 21.11 -10.44 -31.90
N ALA A 220 21.84 -9.33 -31.71
CA ALA A 220 21.72 -8.51 -30.52
C ALA A 220 20.31 -7.94 -30.33
N ASP A 221 19.64 -7.56 -31.43
CA ASP A 221 18.28 -7.02 -31.42
C ASP A 221 17.20 -8.10 -31.53
N ALA A 222 17.45 -9.18 -32.29
CA ALA A 222 16.51 -10.27 -32.45
C ALA A 222 16.33 -11.07 -31.16
N ARG A 223 17.40 -11.36 -30.40
CA ARG A 223 17.31 -12.14 -29.15
C ARG A 223 16.34 -11.58 -28.12
N PRO A 224 16.41 -10.30 -27.69
CA PRO A 224 15.45 -9.76 -26.74
C PRO A 224 14.03 -9.76 -27.30
N TYR A 225 13.85 -9.55 -28.61
CA TYR A 225 12.55 -9.61 -29.26
C TYR A 225 11.94 -11.03 -29.24
N PHE A 226 12.72 -12.05 -29.60
CA PHE A 226 12.31 -13.46 -29.53
C PHE A 226 12.00 -13.87 -28.10
N LYS A 227 12.85 -13.50 -27.14
CA LYS A 227 12.64 -13.79 -25.72
C LYS A 227 11.33 -13.20 -25.19
N MET A 228 11.01 -11.97 -25.58
CA MET A 228 9.74 -11.32 -25.22
C MET A 228 8.54 -12.04 -25.85
N CYS A 229 8.59 -12.34 -27.15
CA CYS A 229 7.54 -13.11 -27.83
C CYS A 229 7.35 -14.49 -27.18
N TYR A 230 8.45 -15.18 -26.85
CA TYR A 230 8.44 -16.47 -26.18
C TYR A 230 7.74 -16.38 -24.82
N ASN A 231 8.11 -15.42 -23.98
CA ASN A 231 7.46 -15.22 -22.69
C ASN A 231 5.96 -14.92 -22.83
N ASN A 232 5.59 -14.06 -23.78
CA ASN A 232 4.19 -13.76 -24.08
C ASN A 232 3.42 -15.01 -24.55
N ASN A 233 4.05 -15.83 -25.39
CA ASN A 233 3.47 -17.10 -25.85
C ASN A 233 3.22 -18.06 -24.69
N VAL A 234 4.19 -18.21 -23.79
CA VAL A 234 4.05 -19.05 -22.60
C VAL A 234 2.90 -18.53 -21.73
N VAL A 235 2.87 -17.24 -21.39
CA VAL A 235 1.78 -16.64 -20.59
C VAL A 235 0.41 -16.83 -21.26
N SER A 236 0.31 -16.60 -22.57
CA SER A 236 -0.94 -16.79 -23.30
C SER A 236 -1.37 -18.25 -23.35
N SER A 237 -0.44 -19.18 -23.57
CA SER A 237 -0.74 -20.62 -23.62
C SER A 237 -1.26 -21.12 -22.27
N PHE A 238 -0.62 -20.68 -21.18
CA PHE A 238 -1.10 -20.99 -19.83
C PHE A 238 -2.46 -20.38 -19.52
N THR A 239 -2.68 -19.14 -19.96
CA THR A 239 -3.98 -18.47 -19.80
C THR A 239 -5.09 -19.22 -20.54
N ASP A 240 -4.81 -19.74 -21.74
CA ASP A 240 -5.76 -20.58 -22.50
C ASP A 240 -6.06 -21.90 -21.80
N ILE A 241 -5.04 -22.57 -21.27
CA ILE A 241 -5.22 -23.83 -20.53
C ILE A 241 -6.15 -23.59 -19.34
N VAL A 242 -5.88 -22.55 -18.55
CA VAL A 242 -6.74 -22.17 -17.42
C VAL A 242 -8.16 -21.84 -17.88
N GLN A 243 -8.32 -21.10 -18.98
CA GLN A 243 -9.63 -20.78 -19.54
C GLN A 243 -10.38 -22.03 -20.03
N ASN A 244 -9.68 -22.98 -20.64
CA ASN A 244 -10.26 -24.24 -21.12
C ASN A 244 -10.71 -25.11 -19.94
N ASP A 245 -9.91 -25.19 -18.87
CA ASP A 245 -10.29 -25.90 -17.64
C ASP A 245 -11.56 -25.31 -17.01
N ILE A 246 -11.62 -23.98 -16.90
CA ILE A 246 -12.81 -23.26 -16.40
C ILE A 246 -14.01 -23.58 -17.29
N SER A 247 -13.84 -23.47 -18.61
CA SER A 247 -14.92 -23.68 -19.57
C SER A 247 -15.42 -25.13 -19.56
N ALA A 248 -14.52 -26.10 -19.44
CA ALA A 248 -14.86 -27.52 -19.31
C ALA A 248 -15.66 -27.79 -18.04
N ALA A 249 -15.24 -27.25 -16.91
CA ALA A 249 -15.96 -27.42 -15.65
C ALA A 249 -17.32 -26.73 -15.61
N LEU A 250 -17.43 -25.52 -16.17
CA LEU A 250 -18.70 -24.83 -16.29
C LEU A 250 -19.66 -25.59 -17.22
N ARG A 251 -19.16 -26.30 -18.24
CA ARG A 251 -19.95 -27.15 -19.15
C ARG A 251 -20.42 -28.46 -18.53
N ILE A 252 -19.59 -29.09 -17.69
CA ILE A 252 -19.97 -30.32 -16.97
C ILE A 252 -21.16 -30.04 -16.04
N GLY A 253 -21.42 -28.77 -15.73
CA GLY A 253 -22.43 -28.35 -14.80
C GLY A 253 -21.93 -28.69 -13.42
N ILE A 254 -21.74 -27.69 -12.58
CA ILE A 254 -21.78 -27.94 -11.14
C ILE A 254 -23.26 -28.28 -10.87
N THR A 255 -23.63 -29.54 -11.13
CA THR A 255 -24.87 -30.17 -10.69
C THR A 255 -24.76 -30.60 -9.23
N GLU A 256 -23.85 -30.01 -8.46
CA GLU A 256 -24.17 -29.83 -7.06
C GLU A 256 -25.34 -28.85 -7.06
N THR A 257 -26.52 -29.38 -6.77
CA THR A 257 -27.62 -28.60 -6.23
C THR A 257 -27.07 -27.85 -5.03
N VAL A 258 -26.46 -26.68 -5.26
CA VAL A 258 -26.18 -25.72 -4.22
C VAL A 258 -27.56 -25.46 -3.65
N ALA A 259 -27.83 -26.03 -2.48
CA ALA A 259 -29.07 -25.79 -1.77
C ALA A 259 -29.22 -24.27 -1.78
N ARG A 260 -30.24 -23.77 -2.50
CA ARG A 260 -30.50 -22.35 -2.54
C ARG A 260 -30.54 -21.94 -1.09
N HIS A 261 -29.58 -21.12 -0.70
CA HIS A 261 -29.57 -20.58 0.64
C HIS A 261 -30.69 -19.56 0.63
N ASP A 262 -31.91 -20.03 0.85
CA ASP A 262 -33.03 -19.19 1.14
C ASP A 262 -32.69 -18.56 2.48
N PHE A 263 -32.19 -17.33 2.39
CA PHE A 263 -32.00 -16.49 3.55
C PHE A 263 -33.40 -16.24 4.10
N VAL A 264 -33.85 -17.11 5.00
CA VAL A 264 -35.00 -16.86 5.83
C VAL A 264 -34.55 -15.75 6.78
N PRO A 265 -35.06 -14.51 6.63
CA PRO A 265 -34.72 -13.45 7.56
C PRO A 265 -35.08 -13.98 8.94
N CYS A 266 -34.09 -14.11 9.82
CA CYS A 266 -34.32 -14.64 11.15
C CYS A 266 -35.29 -13.69 11.86
N SER A 267 -36.56 -14.08 11.96
CA SER A 267 -37.61 -13.31 12.65
C SER A 267 -37.50 -13.43 14.16
N GLN A 268 -36.66 -14.36 14.64
CA GLN A 268 -36.12 -14.28 15.99
C GLN A 268 -35.30 -13.00 16.08
N ARG A 269 -35.84 -12.04 16.85
CA ARG A 269 -35.02 -11.00 17.47
C ARG A 269 -33.96 -11.73 18.26
N HIS A 270 -32.82 -11.99 17.63
CA HIS A 270 -31.65 -12.38 18.37
C HIS A 270 -31.42 -11.21 19.31
N GLU A 271 -31.56 -11.43 20.61
CA GLU A 271 -30.99 -10.50 21.57
C GLU A 271 -29.53 -10.39 21.14
N SER A 272 -29.19 -9.24 20.55
CA SER A 272 -27.85 -8.93 20.13
C SER A 272 -27.05 -8.93 21.42
N LYS A 273 -26.44 -10.07 21.73
CA LYS A 273 -25.36 -10.12 22.70
C LYS A 273 -24.31 -9.21 22.09
N CYS A 274 -24.24 -8.00 22.62
CA CYS A 274 -23.45 -6.90 22.11
C CYS A 274 -22.06 -7.43 21.74
N SER A 275 -21.79 -7.60 20.44
CA SER A 275 -20.55 -8.21 19.93
C SER A 275 -19.35 -7.26 20.05
N THR A 276 -19.59 -6.08 20.62
CA THR A 276 -18.61 -5.05 20.88
C THR A 276 -18.51 -4.81 22.38
N ILE A 277 -17.28 -4.94 22.89
CA ILE A 277 -16.94 -4.58 24.26
C ILE A 277 -16.90 -3.06 24.35
N SER A 278 -17.79 -2.48 25.16
CA SER A 278 -17.77 -1.03 25.39
C SER A 278 -16.59 -0.63 26.26
N VAL A 279 -16.10 0.60 26.11
CA VAL A 279 -15.10 1.17 27.03
C VAL A 279 -15.60 1.06 28.48
N SER A 280 -16.91 1.19 28.73
CA SER A 280 -17.47 1.10 30.10
C SER A 280 -17.41 -0.29 30.68
N HIS A 281 -17.58 -1.30 29.83
CA HIS A 281 -17.38 -2.67 30.23
C HIS A 281 -15.92 -2.91 30.65
N VAL A 282 -14.93 -2.48 29.86
CA VAL A 282 -13.50 -2.69 30.19
C VAL A 282 -13.13 -2.06 31.54
N PHE A 283 -13.56 -0.82 31.80
CA PHE A 283 -13.26 -0.18 33.09
C PHE A 283 -14.05 -0.76 34.27
N ALA A 284 -15.20 -1.40 34.03
CA ALA A 284 -16.01 -2.02 35.08
C ALA A 284 -15.54 -3.45 35.44
N THR A 285 -14.99 -4.18 34.47
CA THR A 285 -14.57 -5.58 34.67
C THR A 285 -13.10 -5.74 35.00
N ARG A 286 -12.28 -4.69 34.80
CA ARG A 286 -10.84 -4.74 35.02
C ARG A 286 -10.42 -4.04 36.29
N ASN A 287 -9.56 -4.71 37.05
CA ASN A 287 -8.86 -4.10 38.17
C ASN A 287 -7.72 -3.26 37.62
N LEU A 288 -7.78 -1.96 37.90
CA LEU A 288 -6.65 -1.07 37.66
C LEU A 288 -5.63 -1.25 38.77
N PRO A 289 -4.33 -1.04 38.47
CA PRO A 289 -3.30 -1.17 39.48
C PRO A 289 -3.57 -0.12 40.56
N ALA A 290 -3.37 -0.50 41.82
CA ALA A 290 -3.36 0.46 42.90
C ALA A 290 -2.18 1.41 42.62
N ALA A 291 -2.47 2.69 42.38
CA ALA A 291 -1.42 3.67 42.34
C ALA A 291 -0.85 3.82 43.75
N GLU A 292 0.48 3.85 43.84
CA GLU A 292 1.17 4.45 44.98
C GLU A 292 0.56 5.84 45.24
N SER A 293 0.38 6.17 46.52
CA SER A 293 -0.17 7.46 46.92
C SER A 293 0.58 8.59 46.20
N ILE A 294 -0.18 9.60 45.77
CA ILE A 294 0.36 10.80 45.11
C ILE A 294 1.13 11.57 46.18
N THR A 295 2.37 11.16 46.42
CA THR A 295 3.30 11.75 47.39
C THR A 295 4.01 12.96 46.81
N ARG A 296 3.99 13.10 45.48
CA ARG A 296 4.59 14.23 44.78
C ARG A 296 3.63 15.42 44.81
N SER A 297 3.83 16.30 45.78
CA SER A 297 3.32 17.68 45.66
C SER A 297 3.94 18.29 44.40
N PHE A 298 3.15 19.07 43.64
CA PHE A 298 3.68 19.81 42.51
C PHE A 298 4.95 20.55 42.95
N ARG A 299 6.04 20.47 42.17
CA ARG A 299 7.24 21.26 42.48
C ARG A 299 6.80 22.71 42.65
N SER A 300 6.99 23.24 43.85
CA SER A 300 6.60 24.61 44.17
C SER A 300 7.50 25.53 43.35
N VAL A 301 6.95 26.05 42.26
CA VAL A 301 7.56 27.12 41.49
C VAL A 301 7.20 28.40 42.21
N GLN A 302 8.19 29.07 42.80
CA GLN A 302 8.00 30.43 43.30
C GLN A 302 7.76 31.34 42.10
N VAL A 303 6.56 31.90 42.01
CA VAL A 303 6.18 32.85 40.94
C VAL A 303 6.57 34.26 41.40
N PRO A 304 7.14 35.11 40.53
CA PRO A 304 7.62 36.43 40.94
C PRO A 304 6.45 37.32 41.36
N GLU A 305 6.72 38.19 42.33
CA GLU A 305 5.78 39.15 42.92
C GLU A 305 5.12 40.10 41.89
N ALA A 306 5.71 40.24 40.70
CA ALA A 306 5.23 41.06 39.59
C ALA A 306 3.97 40.51 38.88
N TRP A 307 3.55 39.26 39.17
CA TRP A 307 2.36 38.63 38.57
C TRP A 307 1.08 38.89 39.39
N ARG A 308 1.09 39.87 40.31
CA ARG A 308 -0.02 40.23 41.22
C ARG A 308 -1.19 41.00 40.59
N PHE A 309 -1.32 41.01 39.27
CA PHE A 309 -2.54 41.50 38.64
C PHE A 309 -3.44 40.31 38.34
N PRO A 310 -4.78 40.42 38.53
CA PRO A 310 -5.68 39.40 38.02
C PRO A 310 -5.29 39.16 36.56
N PRO A 311 -5.06 37.90 36.14
CA PRO A 311 -4.54 37.60 34.82
C PRO A 311 -5.39 38.35 33.80
N ASP A 312 -4.76 39.12 32.92
CA ASP A 312 -5.47 39.79 31.83
C ASP A 312 -6.08 38.71 30.94
N THR A 313 -7.36 38.44 31.20
CA THR A 313 -8.15 37.45 30.47
C THR A 313 -8.94 38.09 29.33
N ALA A 314 -8.64 39.33 28.93
CA ALA A 314 -9.39 40.02 27.87
C ALA A 314 -9.42 39.20 26.57
N LYS A 315 -8.28 38.64 26.16
CA LYS A 315 -8.20 37.76 24.98
C LYS A 315 -9.00 36.47 25.12
N LEU A 316 -9.02 35.89 26.33
CA LEU A 316 -9.84 34.71 26.62
C LEU A 316 -11.33 35.07 26.61
N GLY A 317 -11.70 36.26 27.07
CA GLY A 317 -13.06 36.79 26.99
C GLY A 317 -13.56 36.90 25.56
N LEU A 318 -12.76 37.50 24.67
CA LEU A 318 -13.08 37.60 23.24
C LEU A 318 -13.26 36.22 22.59
N LEU A 319 -12.43 35.23 22.94
CA LEU A 319 -12.56 33.87 22.43
C LEU A 319 -13.83 33.16 22.96
N ILE A 320 -14.18 33.39 24.23
CA ILE A 320 -15.41 32.86 24.82
C ILE A 320 -16.63 33.46 24.10
N GLU A 321 -16.63 34.77 23.84
CA GLU A 321 -17.68 35.46 23.10
C GLU A 321 -17.82 34.89 21.68
N GLU A 322 -16.70 34.74 20.95
CA GLU A 322 -16.69 34.10 19.62
C GLU A 322 -17.30 32.68 19.64
N PHE A 323 -16.96 31.88 20.66
CA PHE A 323 -17.46 30.52 20.78
C PHE A 323 -18.93 30.44 21.23
N GLN A 324 -19.42 31.43 21.96
CA GLN A 324 -20.84 31.55 22.33
C GLN A 324 -21.71 31.94 21.14
N GLU A 325 -21.20 32.78 20.23
CA GLU A 325 -21.91 33.21 19.02
C GLU A 325 -21.91 32.16 17.90
N SER A 326 -21.06 31.14 18.00
CA SER A 326 -20.98 30.06 17.02
C SER A 326 -22.27 29.22 16.94
N PRO A 327 -22.73 28.83 15.74
CA PRO A 327 -23.88 27.94 15.57
C PRO A 327 -23.62 26.50 16.05
N ASP A 328 -22.35 26.13 16.25
CA ASP A 328 -21.96 24.81 16.78
C ASP A 328 -22.25 24.70 18.28
N THR A 329 -23.11 23.75 18.65
CA THR A 329 -23.50 23.46 20.03
C THR A 329 -22.33 23.02 20.91
N CYS A 330 -21.33 22.32 20.35
CA CYS A 330 -20.14 21.93 21.09
C CYS A 330 -19.29 23.15 21.48
N LYS A 331 -19.13 24.12 20.58
CA LYS A 331 -18.39 25.35 20.87
C LYS A 331 -19.08 26.18 21.96
N ARG A 332 -20.40 26.28 21.92
CA ARG A 332 -21.18 27.00 22.94
C ARG A 332 -21.06 26.36 24.32
N LEU A 333 -21.17 25.04 24.41
CA LEU A 333 -20.98 24.31 25.68
C LEU A 333 -19.57 24.53 26.23
N TYR A 334 -18.56 24.42 25.36
CA TYR A 334 -17.17 24.66 25.75
C TYR A 334 -16.93 26.10 26.23
N ALA A 335 -17.57 27.09 25.58
CA ALA A 335 -17.46 28.49 25.98
C ALA A 335 -18.08 28.75 27.36
N ASN A 336 -19.19 28.09 27.69
CA ASN A 336 -19.81 28.17 29.01
C ASN A 336 -18.91 27.58 30.09
N ASP A 337 -18.30 26.41 29.85
CA ASP A 337 -17.35 25.79 30.76
C ASP A 337 -16.09 26.66 30.96
N LEU A 338 -15.59 27.28 29.87
CA LEU A 338 -14.48 28.23 29.91
C LEU A 338 -14.83 29.50 30.71
N GLN A 339 -16.04 30.03 30.55
CA GLN A 339 -16.49 31.21 31.29
C GLN A 339 -16.62 30.91 32.78
N GLN A 340 -17.14 29.74 33.16
CA GLN A 340 -17.17 29.29 34.56
C GLN A 340 -15.75 29.15 35.13
N SER A 341 -14.82 28.60 34.35
CA SER A 341 -13.41 28.48 34.73
C SER A 341 -12.75 29.86 34.92
N ARG A 342 -13.03 30.81 34.03
CA ARG A 342 -12.57 32.20 34.10
C ARG A 342 -13.11 32.92 35.35
N GLN A 343 -14.37 32.74 35.68
CA GLN A 343 -14.98 33.29 36.89
C GLN A 343 -14.39 32.67 38.17
N SER A 344 -14.18 31.35 38.17
CA SER A 344 -13.55 30.64 39.30
C SER A 344 -12.12 31.10 39.54
N LEU A 345 -11.37 31.42 38.48
CA LEU A 345 -10.03 31.98 38.57
C LEU A 345 -10.02 33.36 39.23
N TRP A 346 -11.05 34.19 39.00
CA TRP A 346 -11.20 35.47 39.69
C TRP A 346 -11.64 35.33 41.16
N GLY A 347 -12.33 34.24 41.50
CA GLY A 347 -12.78 33.96 42.88
C GLY A 347 -11.71 33.42 43.82
N GLN A 348 -10.54 33.00 43.31
CA GLN A 348 -9.44 32.52 44.12
C GLN A 348 -8.58 33.70 44.59
N SER A 349 -8.93 34.26 45.77
CA SER A 349 -8.14 35.29 46.45
C SER A 349 -6.71 34.81 46.70
N SER A 350 -5.74 35.63 46.30
CA SER A 350 -4.31 35.36 46.48
C SER A 350 -3.93 35.27 47.95
N GLU A 351 -3.58 34.07 48.43
CA GLU A 351 -2.83 33.92 49.68
C GLU A 351 -1.43 34.57 49.54
N PRO A 352 -0.93 35.24 50.59
CA PRO A 352 0.39 35.86 50.55
C PRO A 352 1.49 34.80 50.75
N LEU A 353 2.37 34.65 49.76
CA LEU A 353 3.60 33.87 49.85
C LEU A 353 4.80 34.70 49.33
N PRO A 354 6.03 34.42 49.82
CA PRO A 354 7.18 35.34 49.88
C PRO A 354 7.86 35.60 48.52
N PRO A 355 8.77 36.61 48.43
CA PRO A 355 9.45 36.98 47.18
C PRO A 355 10.45 35.88 46.77
N SER A 356 10.61 35.53 45.50
CA SER A 356 11.36 36.31 44.49
C SER A 356 11.48 35.47 43.19
N VAL A 357 11.73 36.14 42.06
CA VAL A 357 12.27 35.70 40.75
C VAL A 357 12.24 34.18 40.43
N ILE A 358 11.68 33.79 39.27
CA ILE A 358 11.78 32.41 38.76
C ILE A 358 13.26 32.09 38.49
N VAL A 359 13.93 31.43 39.44
CA VAL A 359 15.32 30.95 39.32
C VAL A 359 15.34 29.60 38.59
N TRP A 360 14.74 29.53 37.39
CA TRP A 360 14.80 28.33 36.56
C TRP A 360 15.55 28.65 35.28
N THR A 361 16.60 27.89 34.98
CA THR A 361 17.23 27.93 33.66
C THR A 361 16.33 27.24 32.63
N ILE A 362 16.53 27.55 31.35
CA ILE A 362 15.80 26.86 30.26
C ILE A 362 16.03 25.35 30.34
N GLU A 363 17.27 24.93 30.58
CA GLU A 363 17.65 23.51 30.75
C GLU A 363 16.88 22.84 31.91
N GLN A 364 16.79 23.50 33.07
CA GLN A 364 16.02 22.97 34.21
C GLN A 364 14.52 22.85 33.90
N ALA A 365 13.96 23.78 33.13
CA ALA A 365 12.56 23.73 32.70
C ALA A 365 12.31 22.63 31.64
N GLU A 366 13.29 22.39 30.75
CA GLU A 366 13.24 21.30 29.78
C GLU A 366 13.35 19.92 30.46
N ASP A 367 14.30 19.77 31.38
CA ASP A 367 14.47 18.55 32.17
C ASP A 367 13.19 18.23 32.95
N TYR A 368 12.61 19.22 33.64
CA TYR A 368 11.36 19.04 34.35
C TYR A 368 10.19 18.68 33.42
N ARG A 369 10.09 19.30 32.23
CA ARG A 369 9.08 18.93 31.23
C ARG A 369 9.24 17.48 30.78
N ASN A 370 10.48 17.04 30.55
CA ASN A 370 10.78 15.68 30.13
C ASN A 370 10.43 14.68 31.24
N ASP A 371 10.78 14.96 32.49
CA ASP A 371 10.39 14.17 33.66
C ASP A 371 8.87 14.03 33.77
N CYS A 372 8.14 15.15 33.61
CA CYS A 372 6.67 15.15 33.66
C CYS A 372 6.08 14.32 32.52
N ARG A 373 6.64 14.44 31.31
CA ARG A 373 6.21 13.66 30.16
C ARG A 373 6.42 12.16 30.39
N GLN A 374 7.61 11.79 30.85
CA GLN A 374 7.94 10.39 31.14
C GLN A 374 7.03 9.82 32.23
N SER A 375 6.75 10.59 33.27
CA SER A 375 5.81 10.19 34.33
C SER A 375 4.38 9.99 33.81
N MET A 376 3.90 10.92 32.97
CA MET A 376 2.59 10.83 32.32
C MET A 376 2.49 9.61 31.40
N ASP A 377 3.48 9.42 30.51
CA ASP A 377 3.51 8.32 29.54
C ASP A 377 3.62 6.97 30.26
N ALA A 378 4.47 6.85 31.28
CA ALA A 378 4.61 5.64 32.08
C ALA A 378 3.29 5.26 32.79
N THR A 379 2.59 6.25 33.34
CA THR A 379 1.29 6.01 34.01
C THR A 379 0.23 5.58 32.99
N LEU A 380 0.21 6.18 31.79
CA LEU A 380 -0.70 5.78 30.72
C LEU A 380 -0.44 4.35 30.25
N VAL A 381 0.83 3.99 30.01
CA VAL A 381 1.23 2.64 29.60
C VAL A 381 0.83 1.62 30.65
N ASN A 382 0.98 1.94 31.94
CA ASN A 382 0.56 1.05 33.02
C ASN A 382 -0.98 0.83 33.00
N ILE A 383 -1.76 1.90 32.88
CA ILE A 383 -3.22 1.83 32.76
C ILE A 383 -3.63 1.01 31.53
N GLN A 384 -3.04 1.30 30.36
CA GLN A 384 -3.33 0.56 29.13
C GLN A 384 -2.94 -0.90 29.24
N GLY A 385 -1.81 -1.22 29.90
CA GLY A 385 -1.36 -2.58 30.16
C GLY A 385 -2.41 -3.37 30.92
N SER A 386 -2.91 -2.83 32.03
CA SER A 386 -3.95 -3.50 32.82
C SER A 386 -5.30 -3.61 32.09
N LEU A 387 -5.69 -2.59 31.32
CA LEU A 387 -6.95 -2.60 30.60
C LEU A 387 -6.92 -3.45 29.32
N ASN A 388 -5.75 -3.72 28.74
CA ASN A 388 -5.58 -4.55 27.53
C ASN A 388 -5.19 -6.01 27.84
N GLN A 389 -5.04 -6.39 29.11
CA GLN A 389 -4.79 -7.78 29.48
C GLN A 389 -5.98 -8.65 29.07
N CYS A 390 -5.82 -9.56 28.11
CA CYS A 390 -6.88 -10.49 27.74
C CYS A 390 -6.99 -11.62 28.79
N SER A 391 -8.20 -11.85 29.28
CA SER A 391 -8.52 -12.92 30.25
C SER A 391 -9.10 -14.16 29.58
N SER A 392 -9.58 -14.03 28.34
CA SER A 392 -10.14 -15.13 27.55
C SER A 392 -9.71 -15.04 26.08
N HIS A 393 -9.76 -16.19 25.40
CA HIS A 393 -9.47 -16.29 23.97
C HIS A 393 -10.42 -15.44 23.09
N ASN A 394 -11.65 -15.21 23.56
CA ASN A 394 -12.61 -14.34 22.86
C ASN A 394 -12.16 -12.88 22.88
N GLU A 395 -11.61 -12.41 24.00
CA GLU A 395 -11.09 -11.05 24.12
C GLU A 395 -9.84 -10.85 23.26
N GLU A 396 -8.95 -11.84 23.26
CA GLU A 396 -7.77 -11.85 22.39
C GLU A 396 -8.18 -11.79 20.91
N THR A 397 -9.19 -12.57 20.52
CA THR A 397 -9.74 -12.52 19.17
C THR A 397 -10.33 -11.14 18.86
N LEU A 398 -11.11 -10.54 19.77
CA LEU A 398 -11.66 -9.20 19.60
C LEU A 398 -10.58 -8.12 19.45
N GLN A 399 -9.46 -8.26 20.16
CA GLN A 399 -8.30 -7.39 20.02
C GLN A 399 -7.62 -7.56 18.66
N LEU A 400 -7.40 -8.80 18.21
CA LEU A 400 -6.78 -9.11 16.93
C LEU A 400 -7.63 -8.62 15.73
N VAL A 401 -8.95 -8.71 15.82
CA VAL A 401 -9.86 -8.24 14.76
C VAL A 401 -10.19 -6.74 14.86
N GLY A 402 -9.58 -6.00 15.81
CA GLY A 402 -9.75 -4.55 15.94
C GLY A 402 -11.10 -4.10 16.51
N LEU A 403 -11.84 -4.99 17.16
CA LEU A 403 -13.11 -4.70 17.85
C LEU A 403 -12.92 -4.31 19.32
N TRP A 404 -11.68 -4.32 19.82
CA TRP A 404 -11.34 -3.83 21.15
C TRP A 404 -11.41 -2.29 21.20
N PRO A 405 -12.00 -1.70 22.26
CA PRO A 405 -12.10 -0.25 22.37
C PRO A 405 -10.74 0.44 22.39
N ARG A 406 -10.60 1.55 21.66
CA ARG A 406 -9.37 2.34 21.65
C ARG A 406 -9.21 3.12 22.96
N LEU A 407 -8.16 2.80 23.70
CA LEU A 407 -7.80 3.47 24.96
C LEU A 407 -6.83 4.63 24.69
N THR A 408 -7.37 5.82 24.51
CA THR A 408 -6.62 7.08 24.35
C THR A 408 -6.53 7.84 25.69
N PRO A 409 -5.57 8.79 25.83
CA PRO A 409 -5.54 9.73 26.97
C PRO A 409 -6.90 10.33 27.31
N ARG A 410 -7.64 10.76 26.28
CA ARG A 410 -8.96 11.35 26.41
C ARG A 410 -9.99 10.36 26.98
N THR A 411 -9.99 9.12 26.51
CA THR A 411 -10.93 8.10 27.03
C THR A 411 -10.63 7.71 28.47
N VAL A 412 -9.34 7.74 28.88
CA VAL A 412 -8.93 7.49 30.27
C VAL A 412 -9.37 8.65 31.17
N LEU A 413 -9.09 9.90 30.80
CA LEU A 413 -9.49 11.07 31.59
C LEU A 413 -11.01 11.24 31.68
N ARG A 414 -11.75 10.91 30.61
CA ARG A 414 -13.23 10.97 30.62
C ARG A 414 -13.86 10.05 31.67
N ARG A 415 -13.12 9.06 32.18
CA ARG A 415 -13.59 8.22 33.29
C ARG A 415 -13.71 8.96 34.61
N LEU A 416 -12.90 9.99 34.85
CA LEU A 416 -13.00 10.82 36.05
C LEU A 416 -14.38 11.49 36.18
N LEU A 417 -15.06 11.71 35.04
CA LEU A 417 -16.39 12.32 35.00
C LEU A 417 -17.53 11.34 35.32
N HIS A 418 -17.27 10.03 35.36
CA HIS A 418 -18.29 9.01 35.63
C HIS A 418 -18.16 8.55 37.08
N VAL A 419 -18.77 9.32 37.99
CA VAL A 419 -18.61 9.33 39.47
C VAL A 419 -19.15 8.09 40.20
N SER A 420 -19.69 7.08 39.51
CA SER A 420 -20.49 6.05 40.19
C SER A 420 -19.70 4.92 40.88
N ASN A 421 -18.38 4.83 40.70
CA ASN A 421 -17.49 3.94 41.45
C ASN A 421 -16.16 4.67 41.60
N HIS A 422 -15.58 4.71 42.81
CA HIS A 422 -14.34 5.46 43.11
C HIS A 422 -13.34 5.37 41.93
N PRO A 423 -12.93 6.50 41.33
CA PRO A 423 -11.96 6.47 40.26
C PRO A 423 -10.71 5.74 40.76
N ALA A 424 -10.29 4.70 40.05
CA ALA A 424 -9.10 3.97 40.46
C ALA A 424 -7.94 4.96 40.60
N SER A 425 -7.19 4.88 41.70
CA SER A 425 -6.12 5.82 42.05
C SER A 425 -5.08 6.01 40.92
N SER A 426 -4.96 5.05 40.01
CA SER A 426 -4.17 5.16 38.77
C SER A 426 -4.68 6.21 37.78
N ILE A 427 -6.00 6.34 37.60
CA ILE A 427 -6.59 7.37 36.71
C ILE A 427 -6.37 8.75 37.31
N GLU A 428 -6.52 8.88 38.63
CA GLU A 428 -6.22 10.13 39.34
C GLU A 428 -4.74 10.49 39.19
N LYS A 429 -3.83 9.54 39.46
CA LYS A 429 -2.38 9.73 39.25
C LYS A 429 -2.08 10.17 37.82
N TYR A 430 -2.73 9.57 36.82
CA TYR A 430 -2.57 9.99 35.43
C TYR A 430 -3.06 11.42 35.19
N ALA A 431 -4.20 11.79 35.77
CA ALA A 431 -4.73 13.15 35.69
C ALA A 431 -3.75 14.17 36.29
N TYR A 432 -3.18 13.85 37.45
CA TYR A 432 -2.17 14.67 38.10
C TYR A 432 -0.90 14.80 37.25
N SER A 433 -0.34 13.70 36.75
CA SER A 433 0.83 13.73 35.85
C SER A 433 0.55 14.51 34.56
N TYR A 434 -0.66 14.39 34.02
CA TYR A 434 -1.10 15.15 32.84
C TYR A 434 -1.16 16.66 33.13
N LEU A 435 -1.73 17.06 34.27
CA LEU A 435 -1.75 18.46 34.72
C LEU A 435 -0.34 18.99 35.00
N GLU A 436 0.53 18.18 35.62
CA GLU A 436 1.93 18.54 35.88
C GLU A 436 2.70 18.73 34.57
N TYR A 437 2.45 17.88 33.57
CA TYR A 437 3.00 18.04 32.23
C TYR A 437 2.51 19.33 31.54
N GLN A 438 1.21 19.64 31.63
CA GLN A 438 0.70 20.91 31.11
C GLN A 438 1.31 22.12 31.84
N ARG A 439 1.54 22.01 33.15
CA ARG A 439 2.18 23.06 33.95
C ARG A 439 3.64 23.26 33.53
N SER A 440 4.40 22.18 33.35
CA SER A 440 5.81 22.26 32.94
C SER A 440 5.98 22.84 31.54
N GLN A 441 5.05 22.58 30.62
CA GLN A 441 5.00 23.27 29.32
C GLN A 441 4.79 24.79 29.46
N ARG A 442 3.84 25.22 30.30
CA ARG A 442 3.58 26.64 30.53
C ARG A 442 4.77 27.32 31.21
N LEU A 443 5.42 26.63 32.15
CA LEU A 443 6.62 27.10 32.83
C LEU A 443 7.77 27.30 31.84
N LEU A 444 8.05 26.30 31.00
CA LEU A 444 9.09 26.40 29.98
C LEU A 444 8.84 27.61 29.06
N HIS A 445 7.60 27.79 28.61
CA HIS A 445 7.23 28.94 27.79
C HIS A 445 7.45 30.28 28.52
N ALA A 446 7.11 30.36 29.82
CA ALA A 446 7.35 31.55 30.63
C ALA A 446 8.86 31.84 30.81
N VAL A 447 9.66 30.82 31.13
CA VAL A 447 11.12 30.93 31.30
C VAL A 447 11.80 31.34 29.99
N VAL A 448 11.39 30.79 28.85
CA VAL A 448 11.89 31.19 27.52
C VAL A 448 11.55 32.65 27.24
N ARG A 449 10.30 33.07 27.50
CA ARG A 449 9.85 34.45 27.28
C ARG A 449 10.59 35.46 28.15
N GLU A 450 10.78 35.17 29.44
CA GLU A 450 11.52 36.06 30.36
C GLU A 450 13.01 36.15 29.98
N ASN A 451 13.64 35.04 29.59
CA ASN A 451 15.03 35.07 29.08
C ASN A 451 15.17 35.87 27.78
N HIS A 452 14.19 35.81 26.88
CA HIS A 452 14.17 36.67 25.69
C HIS A 452 13.96 38.16 26.04
N ALA A 453 13.12 38.47 27.03
CA ALA A 453 12.91 39.85 27.49
C ALA A 453 14.17 40.43 28.18
N VAL A 454 14.88 39.63 28.97
CA VAL A 454 16.14 40.04 29.64
C VAL A 454 17.28 40.22 28.62
N ARG A 455 17.38 39.37 27.59
CA ARG A 455 18.34 39.55 26.49
C ARG A 455 18.01 40.74 25.56
N GLY A 456 16.72 41.06 25.39
CA GLY A 456 16.26 42.19 24.57
C GLY A 456 16.55 43.57 25.16
N VAL A 457 16.77 43.68 26.48
CA VAL A 457 17.19 44.93 27.13
C VAL A 457 18.70 45.18 26.99
N THR A 458 19.49 44.20 26.53
CA THR A 458 20.96 44.31 26.43
C THR A 458 21.55 44.13 25.03
N SER A 459 20.73 44.00 23.97
CA SER A 459 21.28 43.86 22.61
C SER A 459 20.44 44.57 21.53
N SER A 460 21.11 45.51 20.84
CA SER A 460 20.71 46.21 19.60
C SER A 460 20.47 45.21 18.44
N PRO A 461 19.62 45.51 17.44
CA PRO A 461 19.02 44.50 16.60
C PRO A 461 19.89 44.16 15.38
N TYR A 462 20.31 42.91 15.27
CA TYR A 462 20.53 42.26 13.98
C TYR A 462 20.01 40.82 14.02
N GLU A 463 19.34 40.48 12.91
CA GLU A 463 18.70 39.23 12.49
C GLU A 463 19.17 37.91 13.12
N VAL A 464 18.21 37.06 13.51
CA VAL A 464 18.18 35.64 13.10
C VAL A 464 16.71 35.21 12.92
N ALA A 465 16.38 34.76 11.71
CA ALA A 465 15.16 34.05 11.39
C ALA A 465 15.32 32.56 11.74
N HIS A 466 14.36 31.97 12.48
CA HIS A 466 14.14 30.52 12.44
C HIS A 466 12.65 30.16 12.63
N PRO A 467 12.17 29.08 11.98
CA PRO A 467 10.75 28.73 11.91
C PRO A 467 10.39 27.69 12.97
N TYR A 468 9.41 28.00 13.83
CA TYR A 468 8.71 26.98 14.60
C TYR A 468 7.35 26.72 13.95
N GLN A 469 7.26 25.59 13.22
CA GLN A 469 6.00 25.02 12.77
C GLN A 469 5.20 24.54 14.00
N MET A 470 4.03 25.14 14.22
CA MET A 470 3.00 24.54 15.06
C MET A 470 2.48 23.28 14.37
N VAL A 471 2.79 22.11 14.94
CA VAL A 471 2.02 20.90 14.68
C VAL A 471 0.83 20.91 15.63
N ILE A 472 -0.33 21.33 15.11
CA ILE A 472 -1.62 21.11 15.76
C ILE A 472 -2.02 19.67 15.41
N LEU A 473 -1.91 18.77 16.38
CA LEU A 473 -2.46 17.42 16.27
C LEU A 473 -3.98 17.49 16.48
N SER A 474 -4.72 17.27 15.41
CA SER A 474 -6.15 16.94 15.37
C SER A 474 -6.41 15.48 15.71
#